data_AF-A0A0Q7WNW1-F1
#
_entry.id   AF-A0A0Q7WNW1-F1
#
_cell.length_a   1.000
_cell.length_b   1.000
_cell.length_c   1.000
_cell.angle_alpha   90.00
_cell.angle_beta   90.00
_cell.angle_gamma   90.00
#
_symmetry.space_group_name_H-M   'P 1'
#
loop_
_entity.id
_entity.type
_entity.pdbx_description
1 polymer ?
#
loop_
_entity_poly.entity_id
_entity_poly.type
_entity_poly.pdbx_seq_one_letter_code
_entity_poly.pdbx_strand_id
1 'polypeptide(L)'
;MLGIEAGRDPSAESHGVPGVQALTRGIQIVDAIAARTKGMRFTDLLEDTQLPKGTLHRLLQALVEERLLAFDERDQVYRLAPRVFQWAHKVWDEFDLRGAAEPELERLRDLTSEAVRLGVLDGSSILYIDQRESTQPIRLNNGVGARAAAHASGLGKAILAHLSLERRHALLTDKALQQLTANTIIDARELMPQLDLIKARGYAISVDEQNSGISSVAAPVLNHRGDPIGAIGIIGPTYRLPEEKLHALGRDVIEAARRTSGNFGEFVMSLAIKPRPLGPDRSDVLCAVPASTFLGEGPHWSAAEKKLYFVDILAPSIYVSDPALGTHRTVPVGDLIGFAIPRRDGGLVAGMHGNIVGVDPATGATSILARPEQDRPGNRFNDGKCDRKGRLWAGSLAIDTTADRGRLWRIDADGQATAMESGLHVANGLGWSPDDKTFYFADTGKHLIYAYDFDLERGELANRRLFVAVPEAEGKPDGLTVDAEGFVWVAHWDGWCVTRYDPAGKVERVINLPVPRPTSCVFGGEDMQTLFVTSARIRLSAAQLADAPLSGSVFAVNTGIAGLPDPVFAG
;
A
#
# COMPACT_ATOMS: atom_id res chain seq x y z
N MET A 1 -40.89 -10.21 34.67
CA MET A 1 -41.50 -11.39 34.02
C MET A 1 -41.60 -11.06 32.54
N LEU A 2 -41.21 -12.00 31.67
CA LEU A 2 -40.96 -11.91 30.21
C LEU A 2 -39.46 -11.80 29.87
N GLY A 3 -38.83 -12.98 29.81
CA GLY A 3 -37.53 -13.20 29.18
C GLY A 3 -37.71 -13.36 27.67
N ILE A 4 -36.77 -12.82 26.92
CA ILE A 4 -36.69 -12.95 25.47
C ILE A 4 -35.73 -14.11 25.19
N GLU A 5 -36.29 -15.25 24.83
CA GLU A 5 -35.56 -16.41 24.31
C GLU A 5 -34.98 -16.07 22.94
N ALA A 6 -33.66 -16.20 22.78
CA ALA A 6 -33.01 -16.17 21.48
C ALA A 6 -33.18 -17.54 20.83
N GLY A 7 -34.12 -17.65 19.89
CA GLY A 7 -34.30 -18.82 19.05
C GLY A 7 -33.07 -19.08 18.18
N ARG A 8 -32.44 -20.26 18.35
CA ARG A 8 -31.53 -20.83 17.35
C ARG A 8 -32.36 -21.29 16.15
N ASP A 9 -31.96 -20.84 14.96
CA ASP A 9 -32.44 -21.31 13.67
C ASP A 9 -32.20 -22.85 13.54
N PRO A 10 -33.22 -23.69 13.30
CA PRO A 10 -33.07 -25.14 13.22
C PRO A 10 -32.58 -25.67 11.86
N SER A 11 -32.02 -24.86 10.97
CA SER A 11 -31.74 -25.29 9.58
C SER A 11 -30.31 -25.10 9.07
N ALA A 12 -29.30 -25.33 9.92
CA ALA A 12 -27.91 -25.51 9.49
C ALA A 12 -27.39 -26.92 9.82
N GLU A 13 -27.84 -27.93 9.08
CA GLU A 13 -27.20 -29.24 9.09
C GLU A 13 -25.79 -29.11 8.50
N SER A 14 -24.77 -29.06 9.36
CA SER A 14 -23.38 -29.18 8.93
C SER A 14 -23.21 -30.54 8.24
N HIS A 15 -22.80 -30.56 6.98
CA HIS A 15 -22.33 -31.77 6.30
C HIS A 15 -21.07 -32.28 7.01
N GLY A 16 -21.26 -33.05 8.09
CA GLY A 16 -20.17 -33.70 8.82
C GLY A 16 -19.58 -34.83 8.00
N VAL A 17 -18.25 -34.95 8.01
CA VAL A 17 -17.55 -36.10 7.42
C VAL A 17 -18.05 -37.39 8.11
N PRO A 18 -18.57 -38.39 7.37
CA PRO A 18 -19.10 -39.62 7.95
C PRO A 18 -18.06 -40.33 8.83
N GLY A 19 -18.43 -40.69 10.06
CA GLY A 19 -17.55 -41.37 11.02
C GLY A 19 -16.72 -40.46 11.95
N VAL A 20 -16.77 -39.12 11.78
CA VAL A 20 -15.91 -38.17 12.53
C VAL A 20 -16.63 -37.47 13.71
N GLN A 21 -17.89 -37.82 13.99
CA GLN A 21 -18.74 -37.12 14.96
C GLN A 21 -18.17 -37.03 16.38
N ALA A 22 -17.43 -38.04 16.84
CA ALA A 22 -16.79 -38.02 18.17
C ALA A 22 -15.67 -36.97 18.25
N LEU A 23 -14.89 -36.81 17.18
CA LEU A 23 -13.83 -35.82 17.09
C LEU A 23 -14.41 -34.40 17.06
N THR A 24 -15.40 -34.15 16.22
CA THR A 24 -16.07 -32.84 16.13
C THR A 24 -16.65 -32.41 17.48
N ARG A 25 -17.32 -33.33 18.19
CA ARG A 25 -17.88 -33.05 19.53
C ARG A 25 -16.78 -32.84 20.58
N GLY A 26 -15.67 -33.57 20.48
CA GLY A 26 -14.50 -33.35 21.32
C GLY A 26 -13.93 -31.94 21.17
N ILE A 27 -13.78 -31.46 19.92
CA ILE A 27 -13.31 -30.09 19.62
C ILE A 27 -14.28 -29.05 20.21
N GLN A 28 -15.59 -29.23 20.02
CA GLN A 28 -16.60 -28.32 20.57
C GLN A 28 -16.54 -28.19 22.10
N ILE A 29 -16.28 -29.29 22.82
CA ILE A 29 -16.11 -29.27 24.28
C ILE A 29 -14.86 -28.45 24.67
N VAL A 30 -13.75 -28.64 23.96
CA VAL A 30 -12.50 -27.90 24.19
C VAL A 30 -12.70 -26.40 23.93
N ASP A 31 -13.38 -26.03 22.83
CA ASP A 31 -13.70 -24.65 22.48
C ASP A 31 -14.59 -23.98 23.54
N ALA A 32 -15.61 -24.69 24.05
CA ALA A 32 -16.49 -24.18 25.09
C ALA A 32 -15.73 -23.85 26.38
N ILE A 33 -14.82 -24.75 26.80
CA ILE A 33 -13.95 -24.52 27.97
C ILE A 33 -12.97 -23.37 27.70
N ALA A 34 -12.40 -23.29 26.50
CA ALA A 34 -11.45 -22.24 26.11
C ALA A 34 -12.08 -20.83 26.07
N ALA A 35 -13.37 -20.73 25.74
CA ALA A 35 -14.09 -19.46 25.67
C ALA A 35 -14.36 -18.80 27.04
N ARG A 36 -14.11 -19.50 28.15
CA ARG A 36 -14.33 -19.01 29.53
C ARG A 36 -13.00 -18.79 30.23
N THR A 37 -12.88 -17.65 30.95
CA THR A 37 -11.69 -17.33 31.76
C THR A 37 -11.57 -18.18 33.04
N LYS A 38 -12.65 -18.87 33.44
CA LYS A 38 -12.69 -19.82 34.57
C LYS A 38 -13.07 -21.20 34.04
N GLY A 39 -12.56 -22.26 34.68
CA GLY A 39 -12.94 -23.63 34.33
C GLY A 39 -14.45 -23.86 34.43
N MET A 40 -14.97 -24.79 33.64
CA MET A 40 -16.41 -25.08 33.55
C MET A 40 -16.79 -26.33 34.33
N ARG A 41 -17.93 -26.33 35.01
CA ARG A 41 -18.47 -27.53 35.65
C ARG A 41 -19.09 -28.45 34.61
N PHE A 42 -19.29 -29.72 34.98
CA PHE A 42 -19.97 -30.70 34.12
C PHE A 42 -21.38 -30.24 33.72
N THR A 43 -22.11 -29.59 34.63
CA THR A 43 -23.46 -29.06 34.39
C THR A 43 -23.46 -27.97 33.32
N ASP A 44 -22.49 -27.07 33.40
CA ASP A 44 -22.36 -25.94 32.46
C ASP A 44 -22.05 -26.46 31.06
N LEU A 45 -21.18 -27.47 30.95
CA LEU A 45 -20.85 -28.12 29.67
C LEU A 45 -22.02 -28.91 29.09
N LEU A 46 -22.86 -29.51 29.94
CA LEU A 46 -24.05 -30.24 29.50
C LEU A 46 -25.08 -29.28 28.88
N GLU A 47 -25.26 -28.11 29.49
CA GLU A 47 -26.14 -27.06 28.99
C GLU A 47 -25.59 -26.42 27.71
N ASP A 48 -24.30 -26.07 27.66
CA ASP A 48 -23.70 -25.38 26.51
C ASP A 48 -23.56 -26.30 25.28
N THR A 49 -23.24 -27.59 25.47
CA THR A 49 -22.99 -28.53 24.35
C THR A 49 -24.21 -29.32 23.90
N GLN A 50 -25.27 -29.39 24.72
CA GLN A 50 -26.50 -30.16 24.45
C GLN A 50 -26.24 -31.66 24.14
N LEU A 51 -25.12 -32.21 24.60
CA LEU A 51 -24.76 -33.62 24.37
C LEU A 51 -25.44 -34.54 25.39
N PRO A 52 -25.79 -35.79 25.02
CA PRO A 52 -26.27 -36.77 26.00
C PRO A 52 -25.25 -36.97 27.12
N LYS A 53 -25.72 -37.02 28.38
CA LYS A 53 -24.87 -37.08 29.59
C LYS A 53 -23.77 -38.15 29.52
N GLY A 54 -24.10 -39.37 29.08
CA GLY A 54 -23.13 -40.47 28.94
C GLY A 54 -22.11 -40.26 27.82
N THR A 55 -22.46 -39.50 26.78
CA THR A 55 -21.53 -39.13 25.70
C THR A 55 -20.57 -38.04 26.15
N LEU A 56 -21.09 -37.00 26.82
CA LEU A 56 -20.25 -35.94 27.38
C LEU A 56 -19.24 -36.48 28.40
N HIS A 57 -19.67 -37.38 29.30
CA HIS A 57 -18.77 -38.00 30.27
C HIS A 57 -17.63 -38.78 29.61
N ARG A 58 -17.92 -39.60 28.59
CA ARG A 58 -16.89 -40.35 27.87
C ARG A 58 -15.93 -39.44 27.11
N LEU A 59 -16.44 -38.38 26.49
CA LEU A 59 -15.59 -37.43 25.76
C LEU A 59 -14.70 -36.62 26.71
N LEU A 60 -15.23 -36.15 27.84
CA LEU A 60 -14.45 -35.46 28.87
C LEU A 60 -13.37 -36.38 29.45
N GLN A 61 -13.72 -37.63 29.75
CA GLN A 61 -12.75 -38.62 30.23
C GLN A 61 -11.64 -38.84 29.21
N ALA A 62 -11.98 -39.06 27.93
CA ALA A 62 -10.99 -39.22 26.87
C ALA A 62 -10.09 -37.98 26.70
N LEU A 63 -10.66 -36.77 26.77
CA LEU A 63 -9.90 -35.52 26.68
C LEU A 63 -8.99 -35.29 27.89
N VAL A 64 -9.38 -35.74 29.09
CA VAL A 64 -8.55 -35.70 30.30
C VAL A 64 -7.44 -36.76 30.25
N GLU A 65 -7.75 -37.99 29.80
CA GLU A 65 -6.77 -39.06 29.59
C GLU A 65 -5.72 -38.66 28.55
N GLU A 66 -6.15 -38.03 27.46
CA GLU A 66 -5.27 -37.44 26.45
C GLU A 66 -4.61 -36.13 26.91
N ARG A 67 -4.85 -35.69 28.15
CA ARG A 67 -4.25 -34.49 28.76
C ARG A 67 -4.51 -33.22 27.94
N LEU A 68 -5.59 -33.15 27.18
CA LEU A 68 -6.08 -31.93 26.54
C LEU A 68 -6.90 -31.09 27.52
N LEU A 69 -7.56 -31.76 28.46
CA LEU A 69 -8.23 -31.15 29.61
C LEU A 69 -7.59 -31.62 30.92
N ALA A 70 -7.70 -30.80 31.95
CA ALA A 70 -7.44 -31.15 33.33
C ALA A 70 -8.73 -30.98 34.13
N PHE A 71 -9.00 -31.92 35.03
CA PHE A 71 -10.12 -31.81 35.96
C PHE A 71 -9.59 -31.41 37.33
N ASP A 72 -10.11 -30.31 37.86
CA ASP A 72 -9.82 -29.86 39.22
C ASP A 72 -10.86 -30.47 40.16
N GLU A 73 -10.45 -31.45 40.97
CA GLU A 73 -11.33 -32.14 41.90
C GLU A 73 -11.83 -31.24 43.03
N ARG A 74 -11.09 -30.19 43.39
CA ARG A 74 -11.47 -29.28 44.48
C ARG A 74 -12.63 -28.39 44.05
N ASP A 75 -12.51 -27.80 42.86
CA ASP A 75 -13.50 -26.86 42.34
C ASP A 75 -14.56 -27.54 41.46
N GLN A 76 -14.36 -28.82 41.11
CA GLN A 76 -15.19 -29.63 40.20
C GLN A 76 -15.32 -28.99 38.82
N VAL A 77 -14.22 -28.45 38.30
CA VAL A 77 -14.17 -27.76 37.00
C VAL A 77 -13.16 -28.37 36.05
N TYR A 78 -13.51 -28.38 34.77
CA TYR A 78 -12.62 -28.73 33.67
C TYR A 78 -11.90 -27.47 33.16
N ARG A 79 -10.60 -27.60 32.91
CA ARG A 79 -9.74 -26.54 32.35
C ARG A 79 -8.90 -27.12 31.22
N LEU A 80 -8.36 -26.26 30.36
CA LEU A 80 -7.36 -26.68 29.38
C LEU A 80 -6.10 -27.17 30.12
N ALA A 81 -5.54 -28.29 29.67
CA ALA A 81 -4.32 -28.85 30.23
C ALA A 81 -3.07 -28.34 29.48
N PRO A 82 -1.87 -28.39 30.12
CA PRO A 82 -0.62 -27.91 29.53
C PRO A 82 -0.22 -28.54 28.19
N ARG A 83 -0.75 -29.72 27.81
CA ARG A 83 -0.49 -30.34 26.51
C ARG A 83 -0.97 -29.47 25.35
N VAL A 84 -2.06 -28.71 25.54
CA VAL A 84 -2.55 -27.74 24.54
C VAL A 84 -1.51 -26.64 24.31
N PHE A 85 -0.88 -26.16 25.38
CA PHE A 85 0.22 -25.19 25.28
C PHE A 85 1.45 -25.80 24.58
N GLN A 86 1.78 -27.07 24.83
CA GLN A 86 2.87 -27.75 24.12
C GLN A 86 2.62 -27.88 22.62
N TRP A 87 1.37 -28.13 22.20
CA TRP A 87 1.00 -28.14 20.79
C TRP A 87 1.06 -26.75 20.17
N ALA A 88 0.53 -25.74 20.85
CA ALA A 88 0.63 -24.35 20.40
C ALA A 88 2.10 -23.92 20.24
N HIS A 89 2.96 -24.28 21.19
CA HIS A 89 4.39 -23.97 21.13
C HIS A 89 5.08 -24.65 19.93
N LYS A 90 4.76 -25.91 19.61
CA LYS A 90 5.27 -26.58 18.40
C LYS A 90 4.77 -25.95 17.09
N VAL A 91 3.57 -25.38 17.08
CA VAL A 91 3.06 -24.59 15.95
C VAL A 91 3.83 -23.26 15.84
N TRP A 92 4.30 -22.71 16.97
CA TRP A 92 5.09 -21.48 17.03
C TRP A 92 6.60 -21.68 16.83
N ASP A 93 7.13 -22.90 16.95
CA ASP A 93 8.55 -23.24 16.72
C ASP A 93 9.04 -22.94 15.28
N GLU A 94 8.15 -22.70 14.31
CA GLU A 94 8.52 -22.32 12.93
C GLU A 94 8.99 -20.85 12.76
N PHE A 95 8.74 -19.98 13.74
CA PHE A 95 9.33 -18.64 13.92
C PHE A 95 8.55 -18.07 15.10
N ASP A 96 9.21 -17.75 16.22
CA ASP A 96 8.53 -17.17 17.39
C ASP A 96 8.12 -15.72 17.10
N LEU A 97 7.08 -15.58 16.28
CA LEU A 97 6.50 -14.33 15.83
C LEU A 97 6.07 -13.48 17.02
N ARG A 98 5.60 -14.14 18.08
CA ARG A 98 5.14 -13.48 19.29
C ARG A 98 6.29 -12.86 20.06
N GLY A 99 7.32 -13.64 20.37
CA GLY A 99 8.52 -13.14 21.04
C GLY A 99 9.23 -12.06 20.24
N ALA A 100 9.28 -12.20 18.91
CA ALA A 100 9.87 -11.19 18.03
C ALA A 100 9.07 -9.88 17.97
N ALA A 101 7.74 -9.94 18.10
CA ALA A 101 6.86 -8.78 18.03
C ALA A 101 6.76 -8.01 19.36
N GLU A 102 7.05 -8.65 20.50
CA GLU A 102 6.85 -8.10 21.84
C GLU A 102 7.43 -6.68 22.03
N PRO A 103 8.70 -6.40 21.69
CA PRO A 103 9.26 -5.06 21.85
C PRO A 103 8.53 -3.99 21.02
N GLU A 104 8.06 -4.37 19.83
CA GLU A 104 7.38 -3.46 18.91
C GLU A 104 5.92 -3.24 19.30
N LEU A 105 5.25 -4.25 19.87
CA LEU A 105 3.92 -4.10 20.46
C LEU A 105 3.94 -3.08 21.60
N GLU A 106 4.96 -3.13 22.46
CA GLU A 106 5.14 -2.17 23.56
C GLU A 106 5.44 -0.77 23.05
N ARG A 107 6.38 -0.65 22.09
CA ARG A 107 6.75 0.63 21.48
C ARG A 107 5.54 1.32 20.83
N LEU A 108 4.75 0.59 20.05
CA LEU A 108 3.57 1.16 19.38
C LEU A 108 2.48 1.57 20.39
N ARG A 109 2.29 0.80 21.47
CA ARG A 109 1.38 1.19 22.55
C ARG A 109 1.83 2.49 23.19
N ASP A 110 3.12 2.61 23.52
CA ASP A 110 3.64 3.81 24.18
C ASP A 110 3.60 5.04 23.28
N LEU A 111 3.86 4.85 21.99
CA LEU A 111 3.78 5.92 21.01
C LEU A 111 2.36 6.48 20.86
N THR A 112 1.34 5.62 20.93
CA THR A 112 -0.04 5.99 20.56
C THR A 112 -1.02 6.06 21.72
N SER A 113 -0.69 5.44 22.86
CA SER A 113 -1.60 5.14 23.97
C SER A 113 -2.83 4.30 23.59
N GLU A 114 -2.84 3.69 22.40
CA GLU A 114 -3.93 2.84 21.90
C GLU A 114 -3.58 1.36 22.02
N ALA A 115 -4.57 0.49 21.80
CA ALA A 115 -4.35 -0.95 21.86
C ALA A 115 -3.58 -1.41 20.61
N VAL A 116 -2.65 -2.34 20.80
CA VAL A 116 -1.86 -2.92 19.71
C VAL A 116 -2.08 -4.42 19.69
N ARG A 117 -2.28 -4.99 18.51
CA ARG A 117 -2.56 -6.42 18.32
C ARG A 117 -1.61 -7.05 17.30
N LEU A 118 -1.32 -8.31 17.56
CA LEU A 118 -0.63 -9.23 16.65
C LEU A 118 -1.59 -10.34 16.27
N GLY A 119 -1.73 -10.62 14.97
CA GLY A 119 -2.62 -11.65 14.48
C GLY A 119 -2.05 -12.44 13.32
N VAL A 120 -2.54 -13.67 13.18
CA VAL A 120 -2.21 -14.59 12.08
C VAL A 120 -3.47 -14.95 11.31
N LEU A 121 -3.32 -15.27 10.03
CA LEU A 121 -4.44 -15.71 9.20
C LEU A 121 -4.78 -17.17 9.52
N ASP A 122 -6.05 -17.43 9.80
CA ASP A 122 -6.62 -18.76 9.99
C ASP A 122 -7.94 -18.86 9.20
N GLY A 123 -7.90 -19.56 8.08
CA GLY A 123 -8.97 -19.58 7.08
C GLY A 123 -9.23 -18.17 6.53
N SER A 124 -10.49 -17.72 6.61
CA SER A 124 -10.94 -16.37 6.23
C SER A 124 -10.96 -15.37 7.40
N SER A 125 -10.33 -15.73 8.53
CA SER A 125 -10.33 -14.93 9.76
C SER A 125 -8.93 -14.66 10.28
N ILE A 126 -8.78 -13.62 11.08
CA ILE A 126 -7.56 -13.33 11.84
C ILE A 126 -7.72 -13.85 13.26
N LEU A 127 -6.78 -14.67 13.70
CA LEU A 127 -6.63 -15.10 15.09
C LEU A 127 -5.65 -14.17 15.79
N TYR A 128 -6.06 -13.54 16.89
CA TYR A 128 -5.15 -12.73 17.70
C TYR A 128 -4.28 -13.61 18.59
N ILE A 129 -2.97 -13.47 18.46
CA ILE A 129 -1.97 -14.27 19.19
C ILE A 129 -1.25 -13.47 20.28
N ASP A 130 -1.26 -12.13 20.19
CA ASP A 130 -0.77 -11.25 21.26
C ASP A 130 -1.46 -9.87 21.21
N GLN A 131 -1.42 -9.14 22.33
CA GLN A 131 -1.90 -7.77 22.43
C GLN A 131 -1.19 -6.98 23.53
N ARG A 132 -1.21 -5.64 23.39
CA ARG A 132 -0.95 -4.70 24.48
C ARG A 132 -2.17 -3.80 24.64
N GLU A 133 -2.64 -3.67 25.88
CA GLU A 133 -3.85 -2.89 26.17
C GLU A 133 -3.60 -1.39 26.02
N SER A 134 -4.65 -0.67 25.62
CA SER A 134 -4.65 0.79 25.67
C SER A 134 -4.53 1.27 27.12
N THR A 135 -3.75 2.33 27.32
CA THR A 135 -3.64 3.03 28.59
C THR A 135 -4.82 4.00 28.83
N GLN A 136 -5.73 4.13 27.86
CA GLN A 136 -6.89 5.01 27.92
C GLN A 136 -8.10 4.37 28.64
N PRO A 137 -9.08 5.17 29.11
CA PRO A 137 -10.22 4.67 29.88
C PRO A 137 -11.18 3.78 29.09
N ILE A 138 -11.37 4.04 27.79
CA ILE A 138 -12.22 3.23 26.90
C ILE A 138 -11.37 2.15 26.26
N ARG A 139 -11.60 0.90 26.68
CA ARG A 139 -10.89 -0.30 26.23
C ARG A 139 -11.77 -1.20 25.39
N LEU A 140 -11.14 -1.95 24.47
CA LEU A 140 -11.77 -2.97 23.65
C LEU A 140 -11.72 -4.32 24.37
N ASN A 141 -12.86 -4.99 24.51
CA ASN A 141 -12.98 -6.23 25.31
C ASN A 141 -12.51 -7.52 24.60
N ASN A 142 -12.02 -7.44 23.36
CA ASN A 142 -11.59 -8.61 22.59
C ASN A 142 -10.08 -8.80 22.71
N GLY A 143 -9.67 -9.84 23.43
CA GLY A 143 -8.28 -10.19 23.72
C GLY A 143 -7.69 -11.29 22.86
N VAL A 144 -6.52 -11.80 23.28
CA VAL A 144 -5.84 -12.96 22.67
C VAL A 144 -6.80 -14.16 22.57
N GLY A 145 -6.78 -14.86 21.45
CA GLY A 145 -7.70 -15.97 21.14
C GLY A 145 -9.00 -15.55 20.44
N ALA A 146 -9.34 -14.26 20.41
CA ALA A 146 -10.48 -13.77 19.64
C ALA A 146 -10.17 -13.75 18.13
N ARG A 147 -11.25 -13.73 17.33
CA ARG A 147 -11.20 -13.69 15.87
C ARG A 147 -11.76 -12.39 15.31
N ALA A 148 -11.21 -11.95 14.17
CA ALA A 148 -11.77 -10.88 13.35
C ALA A 148 -11.89 -11.33 11.88
N ALA A 149 -12.76 -10.72 11.10
CA ALA A 149 -12.90 -11.07 9.70
C ALA A 149 -11.70 -10.51 8.91
N ALA A 150 -11.11 -11.33 8.01
CA ALA A 150 -9.92 -10.91 7.28
C ALA A 150 -10.22 -9.75 6.33
N HIS A 151 -11.39 -9.73 5.68
CA HIS A 151 -11.77 -8.68 4.74
C HIS A 151 -12.13 -7.35 5.39
N ALA A 152 -12.53 -7.34 6.67
CA ALA A 152 -13.04 -6.14 7.35
C ALA A 152 -12.09 -5.57 8.41
N SER A 153 -11.02 -6.28 8.79
CA SER A 153 -10.06 -5.83 9.80
C SER A 153 -8.77 -5.32 9.17
N GLY A 154 -8.12 -4.33 9.80
CA GLY A 154 -6.83 -3.81 9.31
C GLY A 154 -5.76 -4.89 9.21
N LEU A 155 -5.61 -5.72 10.26
CA LEU A 155 -4.69 -6.87 10.25
C LEU A 155 -5.00 -7.85 9.12
N GLY A 156 -6.29 -8.12 8.90
CA GLY A 156 -6.76 -9.01 7.85
C GLY A 156 -6.43 -8.52 6.46
N LYS A 157 -6.83 -7.29 6.14
CA LYS A 157 -6.53 -6.66 4.85
C LYS A 157 -5.03 -6.55 4.60
N ALA A 158 -4.22 -6.26 5.64
CA ALA A 158 -2.77 -6.21 5.53
C ALA A 158 -2.17 -7.56 5.07
N ILE A 159 -2.63 -8.67 5.66
CA ILE A 159 -2.21 -10.03 5.27
C ILE A 159 -2.74 -10.37 3.88
N LEU A 160 -4.04 -10.18 3.63
CA LEU A 160 -4.67 -10.50 2.34
C LEU A 160 -3.98 -9.80 1.16
N ALA A 161 -3.59 -8.53 1.33
CA ALA A 161 -2.85 -7.74 0.35
C ALA A 161 -1.48 -8.31 -0.03
N HIS A 162 -0.92 -9.22 0.78
CA HIS A 162 0.40 -9.83 0.54
C HIS A 162 0.32 -11.31 0.19
N LEU A 163 -0.89 -11.89 0.16
CA LEU A 163 -1.09 -13.23 -0.40
C LEU A 163 -0.94 -13.21 -1.93
N SER A 164 -0.60 -14.38 -2.50
CA SER A 164 -0.68 -14.62 -3.93
C SER A 164 -2.10 -14.39 -4.45
N LEU A 165 -2.22 -13.96 -5.71
CA LEU A 165 -3.53 -13.69 -6.33
C LEU A 165 -4.47 -14.90 -6.26
N GLU A 166 -3.93 -16.10 -6.48
CA GLU A 166 -4.65 -17.37 -6.33
C GLU A 166 -5.21 -17.57 -4.92
N ARG A 167 -4.38 -17.37 -3.87
CA ARG A 167 -4.83 -17.49 -2.48
C ARG A 167 -5.85 -16.42 -2.11
N ARG A 168 -5.70 -15.18 -2.60
CA ARG A 168 -6.70 -14.13 -2.39
C ARG A 168 -8.05 -14.54 -2.97
N HIS A 169 -8.09 -14.99 -4.22
CA HIS A 169 -9.33 -15.45 -4.85
C HIS A 169 -9.96 -16.65 -4.13
N ALA A 170 -9.15 -17.59 -3.65
CA ALA A 170 -9.64 -18.74 -2.90
C ALA A 170 -10.32 -18.34 -1.57
N LEU A 171 -9.81 -17.29 -0.90
CA LEU A 171 -10.32 -16.80 0.38
C LEU A 171 -11.46 -15.79 0.25
N LEU A 172 -11.47 -15.00 -0.84
CA LEU A 172 -12.41 -13.90 -1.09
C LEU A 172 -13.51 -14.33 -2.06
N THR A 173 -14.30 -15.31 -1.65
CA THR A 173 -15.54 -15.66 -2.35
C THR A 173 -16.70 -14.85 -1.77
N ASP A 174 -17.73 -14.55 -2.57
CA ASP A 174 -18.89 -13.74 -2.12
C ASP A 174 -19.57 -14.30 -0.86
N LYS A 175 -19.52 -15.63 -0.65
CA LYS A 175 -20.03 -16.28 0.55
C LYS A 175 -19.19 -16.06 1.81
N ALA A 176 -17.95 -15.59 1.66
CA ALA A 176 -17.03 -15.31 2.76
C ALA A 176 -17.07 -13.84 3.23
N LEU A 177 -17.64 -12.93 2.43
CA LEU A 177 -17.68 -11.49 2.72
C LEU A 177 -18.95 -11.10 3.48
N GLN A 178 -19.00 -11.43 4.76
CA GLN A 178 -20.12 -11.05 5.62
C GLN A 178 -20.15 -9.54 5.87
N GLN A 179 -21.33 -8.92 5.78
CA GLN A 179 -21.56 -7.55 6.24
C GLN A 179 -21.57 -7.49 7.77
N LEU A 180 -20.65 -6.72 8.37
CA LEU A 180 -20.55 -6.55 9.83
C LEU A 180 -21.04 -5.17 10.28
N THR A 181 -20.88 -4.17 9.40
CA THR A 181 -21.28 -2.78 9.59
C THR A 181 -21.76 -2.21 8.25
N ALA A 182 -22.22 -0.94 8.26
CA ALA A 182 -22.57 -0.21 7.05
C ALA A 182 -21.37 0.05 6.11
N ASN A 183 -20.14 0.05 6.65
CA ASN A 183 -18.91 0.35 5.88
C ASN A 183 -18.16 -0.92 5.46
N THR A 184 -18.63 -2.11 5.84
CA THR A 184 -17.98 -3.37 5.45
C THR A 184 -18.08 -3.56 3.93
N ILE A 185 -16.94 -3.80 3.28
CA ILE A 185 -16.89 -4.11 1.85
C ILE A 185 -17.32 -5.56 1.66
N ILE A 186 -18.37 -5.77 0.86
CA ILE A 186 -18.97 -7.09 0.64
C ILE A 186 -18.83 -7.60 -0.79
N ASP A 187 -18.25 -6.81 -1.70
CA ASP A 187 -17.95 -7.21 -3.06
C ASP A 187 -16.44 -7.41 -3.24
N ALA A 188 -16.03 -8.59 -3.71
CA ALA A 188 -14.64 -8.90 -4.01
C ALA A 188 -14.05 -7.97 -5.08
N ARG A 189 -14.88 -7.45 -6.01
CA ARG A 189 -14.46 -6.51 -7.06
C ARG A 189 -14.12 -5.13 -6.50
N GLU A 190 -14.72 -4.73 -5.38
CA GLU A 190 -14.40 -3.50 -4.67
C GLU A 190 -13.22 -3.70 -3.71
N LEU A 191 -13.11 -4.88 -3.10
CA LEU A 191 -12.05 -5.18 -2.15
C LEU A 191 -10.69 -5.38 -2.84
N MET A 192 -10.65 -5.98 -4.04
CA MET A 192 -9.37 -6.31 -4.70
C MET A 192 -8.52 -5.05 -4.99
N PRO A 193 -9.04 -3.97 -5.60
CA PRO A 193 -8.28 -2.73 -5.80
C PRO A 193 -7.79 -2.13 -4.48
N GLN A 194 -8.58 -2.24 -3.40
CA GLN A 194 -8.13 -1.80 -2.08
C GLN A 194 -6.96 -2.63 -1.55
N LEU A 195 -6.96 -3.94 -1.75
CA LEU A 195 -5.83 -4.79 -1.37
C LEU A 195 -4.57 -4.45 -2.16
N ASP A 196 -4.70 -4.08 -3.43
CA ASP A 196 -3.58 -3.65 -4.26
C ASP A 196 -3.06 -2.27 -3.84
N LEU A 197 -3.92 -1.33 -3.48
CA LEU A 197 -3.54 -0.07 -2.82
C LEU A 197 -2.82 -0.32 -1.49
N ILE A 198 -3.32 -1.24 -0.67
CA ILE A 198 -2.70 -1.63 0.60
C ILE A 198 -1.31 -2.23 0.36
N LYS A 199 -1.16 -3.07 -0.67
CA LYS A 199 0.13 -3.64 -1.06
C LYS A 199 1.11 -2.55 -1.49
N ALA A 200 0.69 -1.64 -2.36
CA ALA A 200 1.50 -0.51 -2.81
C ALA A 200 1.96 0.38 -1.65
N ARG A 201 1.02 0.72 -0.76
CA ARG A 201 1.25 1.62 0.37
C ARG A 201 2.06 0.97 1.49
N GLY A 202 1.87 -0.34 1.71
CA GLY A 202 2.53 -1.17 2.71
C GLY A 202 1.78 -1.32 4.04
N TYR A 203 0.63 -0.65 4.20
CA TYR A 203 -0.21 -0.76 5.39
C TYR A 203 -1.69 -0.67 5.04
N ALA A 204 -2.52 -1.37 5.82
CA ALA A 204 -3.96 -1.37 5.74
C ALA A 204 -4.57 -0.38 6.74
N ILE A 205 -5.68 0.23 6.33
CA ILE A 205 -6.58 0.98 7.20
C ILE A 205 -7.94 0.29 7.14
N SER A 206 -8.61 0.22 8.28
CA SER A 206 -10.01 -0.20 8.39
C SER A 206 -10.70 0.77 9.33
N VAL A 207 -11.73 1.45 8.83
CA VAL A 207 -12.50 2.48 9.55
C VAL A 207 -13.95 2.04 9.61
N ASP A 208 -14.41 1.71 10.81
CA ASP A 208 -15.79 1.29 11.08
C ASP A 208 -16.24 0.05 10.28
N GLU A 209 -15.32 -0.79 9.78
CA GLU A 209 -15.66 -1.94 8.92
C GLU A 209 -15.92 -3.23 9.70
N GLN A 210 -15.07 -3.53 10.70
CA GLN A 210 -15.22 -4.71 11.56
C GLN A 210 -16.21 -4.45 12.70
N ASN A 211 -16.16 -3.26 13.30
CA ASN A 211 -17.03 -2.81 14.37
C ASN A 211 -17.29 -1.30 14.19
N SER A 212 -18.54 -0.87 14.35
CA SER A 212 -18.87 0.56 14.27
C SER A 212 -18.18 1.36 15.38
N GLY A 213 -17.59 2.50 15.02
CA GLY A 213 -16.86 3.38 15.92
C GLY A 213 -15.43 2.94 16.23
N ILE A 214 -14.91 1.91 15.57
CA ILE A 214 -13.56 1.38 15.75
C ILE A 214 -12.77 1.48 14.46
N SER A 215 -11.55 1.99 14.57
CA SER A 215 -10.60 2.13 13.48
C SER A 215 -9.29 1.42 13.79
N SER A 216 -8.61 0.96 12.75
CA SER A 216 -7.32 0.28 12.88
C SER A 216 -6.38 0.60 11.71
N VAL A 217 -5.07 0.57 12.00
CA VAL A 217 -4.00 0.60 11.02
C VAL A 217 -3.05 -0.57 11.28
N ALA A 218 -2.65 -1.29 10.24
CA ALA A 218 -1.84 -2.49 10.38
C ALA A 218 -0.89 -2.71 9.20
N ALA A 219 0.21 -3.41 9.45
CA ALA A 219 1.15 -3.84 8.43
C ALA A 219 1.43 -5.34 8.56
N PRO A 220 1.69 -6.04 7.45
CA PRO A 220 1.99 -7.47 7.47
C PRO A 220 3.41 -7.72 7.95
N VAL A 221 3.58 -8.76 8.76
CA VAL A 221 4.88 -9.34 9.07
C VAL A 221 5.17 -10.39 8.00
N LEU A 222 6.21 -10.15 7.20
CA LEU A 222 6.58 -10.98 6.06
C LEU A 222 7.81 -11.83 6.40
N ASN A 223 7.88 -13.07 5.90
CA ASN A 223 9.11 -13.86 5.96
C ASN A 223 10.13 -13.41 4.89
N HIS A 224 11.28 -14.08 4.80
CA HIS A 224 12.33 -13.82 3.82
C HIS A 224 11.93 -14.10 2.34
N ARG A 225 10.79 -14.75 2.11
CA ARG A 225 10.21 -14.98 0.77
C ARG A 225 9.14 -13.94 0.40
N GLY A 226 8.84 -13.01 1.31
CA GLY A 226 7.75 -12.05 1.14
C GLY A 226 6.37 -12.60 1.45
N ASP A 227 6.24 -13.83 1.98
CA ASP A 227 4.93 -14.37 2.39
C ASP A 227 4.52 -13.80 3.75
N PRO A 228 3.24 -13.45 3.94
CA PRO A 228 2.76 -12.95 5.22
C PRO A 228 2.62 -14.09 6.24
N ILE A 229 3.37 -13.98 7.34
CA ILE A 229 3.31 -14.89 8.50
C ILE A 229 2.43 -14.35 9.62
N GLY A 230 2.06 -13.07 9.55
CA GLY A 230 1.12 -12.41 10.45
C GLY A 230 0.98 -10.93 10.11
N ALA A 231 0.37 -10.16 11.01
CA ALA A 231 0.33 -8.71 10.94
C ALA A 231 0.33 -8.11 12.34
N ILE A 232 0.87 -6.91 12.45
CA ILE A 232 0.87 -6.08 13.66
C ILE A 232 0.13 -4.77 13.37
N GLY A 233 -0.67 -4.29 14.32
CA GLY A 233 -1.48 -3.11 14.09
C GLY A 233 -2.02 -2.46 15.35
N ILE A 234 -2.31 -1.17 15.22
CA ILE A 234 -2.91 -0.32 16.24
C ILE A 234 -4.43 -0.30 16.01
N ILE A 235 -5.20 -0.40 17.10
CA ILE A 235 -6.65 -0.36 17.07
C ILE A 235 -7.19 0.52 18.21
N GLY A 236 -8.23 1.29 17.91
CA GLY A 236 -8.87 2.16 18.87
C GLY A 236 -10.15 2.82 18.33
N PRO A 237 -10.81 3.65 19.13
CA PRO A 237 -12.01 4.34 18.71
C PRO A 237 -11.75 5.35 17.59
N THR A 238 -12.63 5.40 16.60
CA THR A 238 -12.51 6.22 15.37
C THR A 238 -12.34 7.71 15.68
N TYR A 239 -12.98 8.23 16.73
CA TYR A 239 -12.82 9.64 17.11
C TYR A 239 -11.42 10.00 17.67
N ARG A 240 -10.63 9.02 18.15
CA ARG A 240 -9.22 9.22 18.58
C ARG A 240 -8.20 8.86 17.51
N LEU A 241 -8.60 7.96 16.62
CA LEU A 241 -7.84 7.49 15.47
C LEU A 241 -8.60 7.77 14.17
N PRO A 242 -8.80 9.06 13.80
CA PRO A 242 -9.36 9.40 12.50
C PRO A 242 -8.40 8.96 11.39
N GLU A 243 -8.94 8.81 10.19
CA GLU A 243 -8.21 8.29 9.02
C GLU A 243 -6.86 9.00 8.77
N GLU A 244 -6.82 10.33 8.86
CA GLU A 244 -5.59 11.12 8.71
C GLU A 244 -4.49 10.69 9.70
N LYS A 245 -4.86 10.43 10.95
CA LYS A 245 -3.92 9.97 11.98
C LYS A 245 -3.49 8.53 11.75
N LEU A 246 -4.37 7.67 11.23
CA LEU A 246 -4.02 6.30 10.83
C LEU A 246 -2.98 6.31 9.72
N HIS A 247 -3.13 7.19 8.73
CA HIS A 247 -2.13 7.36 7.67
C HIS A 247 -0.76 7.80 8.21
N ALA A 248 -0.74 8.72 9.19
CA ALA A 248 0.49 9.15 9.84
C ALA A 248 1.19 8.00 10.61
N LEU A 249 0.40 7.11 11.21
CA LEU A 249 0.89 5.91 11.94
C LEU A 249 1.28 4.75 11.01
N GLY A 250 0.95 4.82 9.73
CA GLY A 250 1.24 3.77 8.74
C GLY A 250 2.72 3.40 8.66
N ARG A 251 3.61 4.40 8.77
CA ARG A 251 5.07 4.16 8.81
C ARG A 251 5.47 3.39 10.07
N ASP A 252 4.96 3.78 11.23
CA ASP A 252 5.31 3.18 12.51
C ASP A 252 4.93 1.70 12.57
N VAL A 253 3.77 1.33 12.03
CA VAL A 253 3.36 -0.09 11.95
C VAL A 253 4.18 -0.87 10.91
N ILE A 254 4.58 -0.27 9.78
CA ILE A 254 5.48 -0.91 8.83
C ILE A 254 6.82 -1.20 9.48
N GLU A 255 7.40 -0.22 10.18
CA GLU A 255 8.68 -0.40 10.88
C GLU A 255 8.59 -1.49 11.95
N ALA A 256 7.50 -1.51 12.71
CA ALA A 256 7.23 -2.55 13.70
C ALA A 256 7.16 -3.93 13.06
N ALA A 257 6.41 -4.08 11.96
CA ALA A 257 6.27 -5.34 11.25
C ALA A 257 7.62 -5.84 10.70
N ARG A 258 8.44 -4.93 10.18
CA ARG A 258 9.77 -5.25 9.63
C ARG A 258 10.77 -5.69 10.69
N ARG A 259 10.80 -4.99 11.83
CA ARG A 259 11.68 -5.37 12.96
C ARG A 259 11.25 -6.69 13.57
N THR A 260 9.94 -6.96 13.58
CA THR A 260 9.38 -8.25 13.99
C THR A 260 9.87 -9.39 13.10
N SER A 261 9.95 -9.22 11.77
CA SER A 261 10.44 -10.28 10.88
C SER A 261 11.97 -10.37 10.76
N GLY A 262 12.71 -9.37 11.24
CA GLY A 262 14.17 -9.27 11.05
C GLY A 262 14.60 -8.82 9.65
N ASN A 263 13.67 -8.41 8.77
CA ASN A 263 13.96 -7.99 7.39
C ASN A 263 14.52 -6.54 7.32
N PHE A 264 15.69 -6.30 7.89
CA PHE A 264 16.37 -5.00 7.79
C PHE A 264 16.86 -4.73 6.35
N GLY A 265 16.03 -4.14 5.49
CA GLY A 265 16.49 -3.44 4.27
C GLY A 265 15.79 -3.78 2.95
N GLU A 266 14.92 -4.79 2.91
CA GLU A 266 14.25 -5.19 1.66
C GLU A 266 12.98 -4.38 1.39
N PHE A 267 13.10 -3.18 0.82
CA PHE A 267 12.05 -2.59 -0.04
C PHE A 267 12.64 -1.44 -0.85
N VAL A 268 12.16 -1.26 -2.08
CA VAL A 268 12.63 -0.18 -2.97
C VAL A 268 12.15 1.19 -2.49
N MET A 269 10.96 1.26 -1.87
CA MET A 269 10.46 2.48 -1.24
C MET A 269 11.03 2.62 0.17
N SER A 270 11.94 3.59 0.35
CA SER A 270 12.68 3.77 1.59
C SER A 270 11.78 4.15 2.78
N LEU A 271 12.18 3.71 3.97
CA LEU A 271 11.74 4.26 5.26
C LEU A 271 12.77 5.24 5.83
N ALA A 272 14.03 5.13 5.38
CA ALA A 272 15.15 5.95 5.81
C ALA A 272 15.37 7.08 4.79
N ILE A 273 15.18 8.31 5.24
CA ILE A 273 15.45 9.51 4.44
C ILE A 273 16.89 9.92 4.70
N LYS A 274 17.59 10.42 3.68
CA LYS A 274 18.90 11.02 3.90
C LYS A 274 18.75 12.32 4.73
N PRO A 275 19.74 12.67 5.56
CA PRO A 275 19.69 13.92 6.32
C PRO A 275 19.47 15.10 5.38
N ARG A 276 18.65 16.05 5.81
CA ARG A 276 18.46 17.31 5.08
C ARG A 276 19.82 17.97 4.84
N PRO A 277 20.15 18.34 3.59
CA PRO A 277 21.39 19.07 3.31
C PRO A 277 21.48 20.34 4.16
N LEU A 278 22.64 20.58 4.76
CA LEU A 278 22.87 21.78 5.58
C LEU A 278 22.93 23.03 4.67
N GLY A 279 22.03 23.97 4.91
CA GLY A 279 21.96 25.25 4.19
C GLY A 279 20.62 25.95 4.42
N PRO A 280 20.53 27.27 4.19
CA PRO A 280 19.25 27.96 4.25
C PRO A 280 18.31 27.45 3.14
N ASP A 281 17.02 27.36 3.46
CA ASP A 281 16.01 27.15 2.43
C ASP A 281 16.08 28.26 1.40
N ARG A 282 16.02 27.88 0.12
CA ARG A 282 16.11 28.87 -0.94
C ARG A 282 14.79 29.65 -1.01
N SER A 283 14.89 30.97 -0.96
CA SER A 283 13.72 31.85 -1.06
C SER A 283 13.06 31.86 -2.44
N ASP A 284 13.73 31.33 -3.46
CA ASP A 284 13.23 31.20 -4.84
C ASP A 284 12.49 29.89 -5.10
N VAL A 285 12.41 28.99 -4.12
CA VAL A 285 11.57 27.79 -4.16
C VAL A 285 10.22 28.11 -3.53
N LEU A 286 9.19 28.23 -4.36
CA LEU A 286 7.84 28.62 -3.92
C LEU A 286 6.92 27.40 -3.87
N CYS A 287 6.04 27.32 -2.88
CA CYS A 287 4.94 26.35 -2.90
C CYS A 287 3.87 26.84 -3.87
N ALA A 288 3.77 26.22 -5.04
CA ALA A 288 2.86 26.62 -6.11
C ALA A 288 1.46 26.02 -5.94
N VAL A 289 1.40 24.76 -5.48
CA VAL A 289 0.14 24.08 -5.15
C VAL A 289 0.28 23.49 -3.76
N PRO A 290 -0.26 24.16 -2.73
CA PRO A 290 -0.36 23.59 -1.39
C PRO A 290 -1.28 22.37 -1.43
N ALA A 291 -0.69 21.18 -1.30
CA ALA A 291 -1.39 19.92 -1.32
C ALA A 291 -0.82 18.97 -0.26
N SER A 292 -1.53 17.87 -0.04
CA SER A 292 -1.16 16.83 0.93
C SER A 292 -1.11 15.46 0.26
N THR A 293 -0.65 15.42 -0.99
CA THR A 293 -0.62 14.17 -1.76
C THR A 293 0.24 13.14 -1.07
N PHE A 294 -0.25 11.91 -0.96
CA PHE A 294 0.54 10.81 -0.42
C PHE A 294 1.71 10.52 -1.34
N LEU A 295 1.45 10.39 -2.64
CA LEU A 295 2.46 10.21 -3.67
C LEU A 295 2.08 11.03 -4.90
N GLY A 296 2.45 12.32 -4.87
CA GLY A 296 2.26 13.23 -5.99
C GLY A 296 3.23 12.89 -7.13
N GLU A 297 2.74 12.60 -8.33
CA GLU A 297 3.55 12.10 -9.45
C GLU A 297 3.07 12.61 -10.81
N GLY A 298 3.85 12.35 -11.85
CA GLY A 298 3.49 12.57 -13.25
C GLY A 298 3.00 13.98 -13.60
N PRO A 299 3.73 15.05 -13.22
CA PRO A 299 3.34 16.41 -13.58
C PRO A 299 3.40 16.62 -15.10
N HIS A 300 2.36 17.24 -15.64
CA HIS A 300 2.25 17.61 -17.05
C HIS A 300 1.74 19.04 -17.18
N TRP A 301 2.48 19.87 -17.89
CA TRP A 301 2.08 21.25 -18.16
C TRP A 301 1.35 21.37 -19.49
N SER A 302 0.07 21.71 -19.44
CA SER A 302 -0.71 22.06 -20.65
C SER A 302 -0.53 23.54 -20.97
N ALA A 303 0.32 23.85 -21.94
CA ALA A 303 0.51 25.23 -22.41
C ALA A 303 -0.78 25.83 -23.01
N ALA A 304 -1.62 25.00 -23.63
CA ALA A 304 -2.90 25.43 -24.21
C ALA A 304 -3.91 25.86 -23.14
N GLU A 305 -3.99 25.12 -22.02
CA GLU A 305 -4.90 25.43 -20.93
C GLU A 305 -4.29 26.32 -19.85
N LYS A 306 -2.96 26.51 -19.86
CA LYS A 306 -2.17 27.11 -18.77
C LYS A 306 -2.40 26.40 -17.44
N LYS A 307 -2.50 25.07 -17.47
CA LYS A 307 -2.78 24.23 -16.31
C LYS A 307 -1.70 23.21 -16.08
N LEU A 308 -1.45 22.93 -14.81
CA LEU A 308 -0.60 21.82 -14.37
C LEU A 308 -1.50 20.65 -13.93
N TYR A 309 -1.33 19.52 -14.60
CA TYR A 309 -1.90 18.22 -14.24
C TYR A 309 -0.86 17.44 -13.44
N PHE A 310 -1.29 16.70 -12.44
CA PHE A 310 -0.49 15.70 -11.74
C PHE A 310 -1.44 14.72 -11.04
N VAL A 311 -0.93 13.64 -10.46
CA VAL A 311 -1.77 12.65 -9.78
C VAL A 311 -1.34 12.43 -8.34
N ASP A 312 -2.26 11.98 -7.49
CA ASP A 312 -1.90 11.27 -6.26
C ASP A 312 -2.14 9.78 -6.48
N ILE A 313 -1.05 9.00 -6.51
CA ILE A 313 -1.12 7.56 -6.77
C ILE A 313 -1.87 6.83 -5.64
N LEU A 314 -1.72 7.28 -4.39
CA LEU A 314 -2.13 6.52 -3.19
C LEU A 314 -3.39 7.07 -2.51
N ALA A 315 -3.81 8.29 -2.84
CA ALA A 315 -5.21 8.71 -2.79
C ALA A 315 -5.69 8.92 -4.23
N PRO A 316 -6.04 7.83 -4.95
CA PRO A 316 -6.14 7.83 -6.40
C PRO A 316 -6.96 8.98 -6.97
N SER A 317 -6.26 9.96 -7.52
CA SER A 317 -6.90 11.17 -8.01
C SER A 317 -6.03 11.94 -8.99
N ILE A 318 -6.68 12.72 -9.86
CA ILE A 318 -6.03 13.65 -10.79
C ILE A 318 -6.22 15.07 -10.24
N TYR A 319 -5.12 15.79 -10.12
CA TYR A 319 -5.12 17.22 -9.81
C TYR A 319 -5.10 18.02 -11.10
N VAL A 320 -5.99 19.00 -11.18
CA VAL A 320 -6.01 20.01 -12.23
C VAL A 320 -5.82 21.36 -11.56
N SER A 321 -4.65 21.95 -11.75
CA SER A 321 -4.24 23.17 -11.05
C SER A 321 -3.95 24.32 -12.00
N ASP A 322 -4.28 25.51 -11.56
CA ASP A 322 -3.85 26.79 -12.14
C ASP A 322 -2.90 27.45 -11.14
N PRO A 323 -1.58 27.27 -11.31
CA PRO A 323 -0.58 27.84 -10.41
C PRO A 323 -0.60 29.37 -10.36
N ALA A 324 -1.01 30.04 -11.45
CA ALA A 324 -1.05 31.51 -11.49
C ALA A 324 -2.18 32.07 -10.62
N LEU A 325 -3.32 31.36 -10.56
CA LEU A 325 -4.45 31.70 -9.69
C LEU A 325 -4.34 31.07 -8.29
N GLY A 326 -3.40 30.16 -8.07
CA GLY A 326 -3.26 29.41 -6.82
C GLY A 326 -4.45 28.48 -6.55
N THR A 327 -5.15 28.03 -7.60
CA THR A 327 -6.33 27.18 -7.46
C THR A 327 -6.06 25.78 -7.98
N HIS A 328 -6.72 24.78 -7.38
CA HIS A 328 -6.72 23.43 -7.90
C HIS A 328 -8.05 22.76 -7.59
N ARG A 329 -8.37 21.73 -8.39
CA ARG A 329 -9.43 20.78 -8.11
C ARG A 329 -8.89 19.36 -8.25
N THR A 330 -9.53 18.45 -7.55
CA THR A 330 -9.19 17.03 -7.56
C THR A 330 -10.31 16.24 -8.20
N VAL A 331 -9.97 15.29 -9.05
CA VAL A 331 -10.87 14.35 -9.72
C VAL A 331 -10.54 12.96 -9.20
N PRO A 332 -11.34 12.39 -8.30
CA PRO A 332 -11.12 11.03 -7.82
C PRO A 332 -11.21 10.02 -8.96
N VAL A 333 -10.39 8.99 -8.90
CA VAL A 333 -10.43 7.83 -9.80
C VAL A 333 -10.48 6.54 -8.99
N GLY A 334 -10.96 5.46 -9.60
CA GLY A 334 -11.28 4.23 -8.87
C GLY A 334 -10.11 3.32 -8.50
N ASP A 335 -8.90 3.61 -8.98
CA ASP A 335 -7.75 2.70 -8.85
C ASP A 335 -6.42 3.45 -8.97
N LEU A 336 -5.32 2.82 -8.56
CA LEU A 336 -3.96 3.35 -8.65
C LEU A 336 -3.69 3.96 -10.03
N ILE A 337 -3.30 5.23 -10.03
CA ILE A 337 -3.01 6.01 -11.25
C ILE A 337 -1.57 6.51 -11.16
N GLY A 338 -0.76 6.28 -12.20
CA GLY A 338 0.64 6.71 -12.23
C GLY A 338 0.85 8.10 -12.85
N PHE A 339 0.09 8.39 -13.91
CA PHE A 339 0.17 9.66 -14.64
C PHE A 339 -1.17 9.96 -15.34
N ALA A 340 -1.37 11.22 -15.73
CA ALA A 340 -2.48 11.64 -16.57
C ALA A 340 -2.04 12.75 -17.54
N ILE A 341 -2.23 12.54 -18.85
CA ILE A 341 -1.78 13.44 -19.91
C ILE A 341 -2.99 13.83 -20.77
N PRO A 342 -3.16 15.11 -21.15
CA PRO A 342 -4.19 15.53 -22.10
C PRO A 342 -4.12 14.77 -23.43
N ARG A 343 -5.31 14.54 -24.01
CA ARG A 343 -5.47 13.97 -25.35
C ARG A 343 -5.78 15.08 -26.34
N ARG A 344 -5.34 14.90 -27.59
CA ARG A 344 -5.58 15.86 -28.68
C ARG A 344 -7.05 16.19 -28.88
N ASP A 345 -7.92 15.18 -28.83
CA ASP A 345 -9.37 15.33 -29.06
C ASP A 345 -10.17 15.51 -27.76
N GLY A 346 -9.49 15.84 -26.66
CA GLY A 346 -10.10 16.08 -25.35
C GLY A 346 -10.11 14.86 -24.42
N GLY A 347 -10.26 15.14 -23.13
CA GLY A 347 -10.05 14.18 -22.07
C GLY A 347 -8.58 13.93 -21.75
N LEU A 348 -8.31 12.95 -20.91
CA LEU A 348 -6.96 12.55 -20.50
C LEU A 348 -6.69 11.10 -20.90
N VAL A 349 -5.43 10.75 -21.12
CA VAL A 349 -4.93 9.38 -21.09
C VAL A 349 -4.20 9.16 -19.77
N ALA A 350 -4.40 8.00 -19.14
CA ALA A 350 -3.78 7.68 -17.86
C ALA A 350 -3.27 6.24 -17.85
N GLY A 351 -2.14 6.03 -17.17
CA GLY A 351 -1.66 4.70 -16.80
C GLY A 351 -2.21 4.31 -15.44
N MET A 352 -2.99 3.22 -15.38
CA MET A 352 -3.55 2.70 -14.14
C MET A 352 -3.05 1.27 -13.85
N HIS A 353 -3.73 0.50 -12.99
CA HIS A 353 -3.40 -0.90 -12.72
C HIS A 353 -3.47 -1.74 -14.02
N GLY A 354 -2.30 -2.02 -14.59
CA GLY A 354 -2.08 -2.85 -15.78
C GLY A 354 -2.68 -2.36 -17.11
N ASN A 355 -3.44 -1.26 -17.10
CA ASN A 355 -4.18 -0.76 -18.25
C ASN A 355 -3.81 0.70 -18.57
N ILE A 356 -3.90 1.05 -19.85
CA ILE A 356 -3.93 2.44 -20.31
C ILE A 356 -5.39 2.80 -20.58
N VAL A 357 -5.85 3.88 -19.97
CA VAL A 357 -7.25 4.29 -20.00
C VAL A 357 -7.40 5.73 -20.48
N GLY A 358 -8.54 6.04 -21.10
CA GLY A 358 -9.04 7.39 -21.24
C GLY A 358 -9.79 7.79 -19.98
N VAL A 359 -9.66 9.04 -19.55
CA VAL A 359 -10.35 9.59 -18.38
C VAL A 359 -11.09 10.86 -18.78
N ASP A 360 -12.36 10.93 -18.37
CA ASP A 360 -13.12 12.18 -18.40
C ASP A 360 -12.71 13.06 -17.21
N PRO A 361 -12.07 14.23 -17.42
CA PRO A 361 -11.61 15.09 -16.35
C PRO A 361 -12.74 15.80 -15.59
N ALA A 362 -13.99 15.72 -16.03
CA ALA A 362 -15.14 16.25 -15.30
C ALA A 362 -15.70 15.24 -14.29
N THR A 363 -15.75 13.96 -14.68
CA THR A 363 -16.44 12.91 -13.90
C THR A 363 -15.49 11.89 -13.26
N GLY A 364 -14.26 11.76 -13.75
CA GLY A 364 -13.34 10.68 -13.39
C GLY A 364 -13.67 9.34 -14.06
N ALA A 365 -14.68 9.30 -14.94
CA ALA A 365 -15.06 8.07 -15.63
C ALA A 365 -13.93 7.60 -16.55
N THR A 366 -13.64 6.30 -16.50
CA THR A 366 -12.52 5.69 -17.23
C THR A 366 -13.00 4.74 -18.32
N SER A 367 -12.32 4.73 -19.47
CA SER A 367 -12.51 3.76 -20.56
C SER A 367 -11.18 3.15 -20.98
N ILE A 368 -11.14 1.84 -21.25
CA ILE A 368 -9.88 1.16 -21.56
C ILE A 368 -9.47 1.44 -23.00
N LEU A 369 -8.24 1.95 -23.18
CA LEU A 369 -7.64 2.19 -24.49
C LEU A 369 -6.68 1.05 -24.88
N ALA A 370 -5.90 0.55 -23.92
CA ALA A 370 -4.98 -0.57 -24.13
C ALA A 370 -4.79 -1.41 -22.86
N ARG A 371 -4.38 -2.68 -23.04
CA ARG A 371 -4.12 -3.63 -21.94
C ARG A 371 -2.71 -4.23 -21.99
N PRO A 372 -1.63 -3.43 -21.85
CA PRO A 372 -0.29 -3.91 -22.12
C PRO A 372 0.19 -4.97 -21.11
N GLU A 373 -0.20 -4.85 -19.84
CA GLU A 373 0.22 -5.77 -18.76
C GLU A 373 -0.83 -6.86 -18.47
N GLN A 374 -1.63 -7.27 -19.47
CA GLN A 374 -2.65 -8.31 -19.28
C GLN A 374 -2.06 -9.65 -18.81
N ASP A 375 -0.81 -9.96 -19.16
CA ASP A 375 -0.08 -11.15 -18.71
C ASP A 375 0.50 -11.03 -17.29
N ARG A 376 0.38 -9.85 -16.66
CA ARG A 376 1.05 -9.48 -15.40
C ARG A 376 0.12 -8.66 -14.50
N PRO A 377 -0.90 -9.31 -13.90
CA PRO A 377 -1.88 -8.63 -13.06
C PRO A 377 -1.30 -8.01 -11.78
N GLY A 378 -0.06 -8.34 -11.40
CA GLY A 378 0.65 -7.72 -10.27
C GLY A 378 1.40 -6.42 -10.62
N ASN A 379 1.28 -5.92 -11.86
CA ASN A 379 1.98 -4.74 -12.33
C ASN A 379 1.04 -3.54 -12.49
N ARG A 380 1.59 -2.34 -12.29
CA ARG A 380 0.93 -1.05 -12.55
C ARG A 380 1.84 -0.12 -13.35
N PHE A 381 1.26 0.89 -13.98
CA PHE A 381 2.04 1.99 -14.56
C PHE A 381 2.47 2.99 -13.48
N ASN A 382 3.68 3.53 -13.60
CA ASN A 382 4.21 4.56 -12.68
C ASN A 382 4.32 5.91 -13.36
N ASP A 383 5.03 5.95 -14.49
CA ASP A 383 5.36 7.20 -15.18
C ASP A 383 5.04 7.06 -16.66
N GLY A 384 4.74 8.19 -17.29
CA GLY A 384 4.37 8.23 -18.68
C GLY A 384 4.49 9.61 -19.28
N LYS A 385 4.95 9.67 -20.53
CA LYS A 385 5.04 10.89 -21.33
C LYS A 385 4.79 10.61 -22.79
N CYS A 386 4.41 11.64 -23.54
CA CYS A 386 4.27 11.53 -24.98
C CYS A 386 5.53 12.01 -25.70
N ASP A 387 5.92 11.30 -26.76
CA ASP A 387 6.94 11.80 -27.68
C ASP A 387 6.39 12.90 -28.60
N ARG A 388 7.24 13.50 -29.44
CA ARG A 388 6.84 14.60 -30.35
C ARG A 388 5.81 14.21 -31.42
N LYS A 389 5.57 12.91 -31.66
CA LYS A 389 4.47 12.44 -32.52
C LYS A 389 3.18 12.15 -31.73
N GLY A 390 3.21 12.30 -30.42
CA GLY A 390 2.09 12.05 -29.53
C GLY A 390 1.84 10.57 -29.26
N ARG A 391 2.85 9.70 -29.43
CA ARG A 391 2.77 8.32 -28.93
C ARG A 391 3.04 8.33 -27.43
N LEU A 392 2.26 7.58 -26.66
CA LEU A 392 2.44 7.48 -25.23
C LEU A 392 3.55 6.47 -24.92
N TRP A 393 4.52 6.87 -24.12
CA TRP A 393 5.53 6.01 -23.53
C TRP A 393 5.23 5.85 -22.05
N ALA A 394 5.10 4.62 -21.57
CA ALA A 394 4.65 4.32 -20.22
C ALA A 394 5.52 3.23 -19.56
N GLY A 395 6.07 3.56 -18.40
CA GLY A 395 6.86 2.65 -17.58
C GLY A 395 5.99 1.89 -16.58
N SER A 396 6.10 0.57 -16.54
CA SER A 396 5.43 -0.27 -15.55
C SER A 396 6.39 -0.78 -14.47
N LEU A 397 5.83 -1.16 -13.32
CA LEU A 397 6.52 -1.86 -12.23
C LEU A 397 5.60 -2.89 -11.59
N ALA A 398 6.18 -3.82 -10.82
CA ALA A 398 5.39 -4.62 -9.89
C ALA A 398 4.88 -3.74 -8.74
N ILE A 399 3.64 -3.95 -8.29
CA ILE A 399 3.00 -3.17 -7.22
C ILE A 399 3.80 -3.23 -5.91
N ASP A 400 4.41 -4.38 -5.63
CA ASP A 400 5.29 -4.59 -4.47
C ASP A 400 6.75 -4.17 -4.73
N THR A 401 7.03 -3.55 -5.87
CA THR A 401 8.36 -3.14 -6.30
C THR A 401 9.35 -4.30 -6.49
N THR A 402 8.88 -5.52 -6.76
CA THR A 402 9.75 -6.65 -7.11
C THR A 402 10.63 -6.31 -8.32
N ALA A 403 11.94 -6.59 -8.21
CA ALA A 403 12.93 -6.32 -9.25
C ALA A 403 12.64 -7.05 -10.57
N ASP A 404 13.04 -6.39 -11.67
CA ASP A 404 13.00 -6.89 -13.05
C ASP A 404 11.61 -7.32 -13.55
N ARG A 405 10.54 -6.84 -12.92
CA ARG A 405 9.14 -7.10 -13.33
C ARG A 405 8.56 -6.04 -14.25
N GLY A 406 9.15 -4.84 -14.27
CA GLY A 406 8.70 -3.71 -15.07
C GLY A 406 9.08 -3.81 -16.55
N ARG A 407 8.34 -3.06 -17.37
CA ARG A 407 8.54 -2.91 -18.82
C ARG A 407 8.36 -1.45 -19.22
N LEU A 408 9.01 -1.04 -20.30
CA LEU A 408 8.70 0.20 -21.00
C LEU A 408 7.80 -0.13 -22.18
N TRP A 409 6.68 0.58 -22.30
CA TRP A 409 5.70 0.41 -23.36
C TRP A 409 5.63 1.66 -24.22
N ARG A 410 5.48 1.46 -25.54
CA ARG A 410 5.00 2.48 -26.48
C ARG A 410 3.55 2.16 -26.83
N ILE A 411 2.67 3.14 -26.73
CA ILE A 411 1.26 3.07 -27.09
C ILE A 411 1.00 4.06 -28.20
N ASP A 412 0.62 3.54 -29.35
CA ASP A 412 0.29 4.33 -30.54
C ASP A 412 -1.12 4.93 -30.42
N ALA A 413 -1.45 5.89 -31.29
CA ALA A 413 -2.71 6.65 -31.21
C ALA A 413 -3.97 5.78 -31.35
N ASP A 414 -3.86 4.61 -31.95
CA ASP A 414 -4.94 3.62 -32.09
C ASP A 414 -5.05 2.67 -30.88
N GLY A 415 -4.20 2.84 -29.87
CA GLY A 415 -4.12 1.98 -28.68
C GLY A 415 -3.22 0.75 -28.86
N GLN A 416 -2.53 0.58 -30.00
CA GLN A 416 -1.57 -0.51 -30.17
C GLN A 416 -0.42 -0.35 -29.17
N ALA A 417 -0.21 -1.37 -28.32
CA ALA A 417 0.84 -1.38 -27.31
C ALA A 417 2.00 -2.29 -27.71
N THR A 418 3.21 -1.74 -27.73
CA THR A 418 4.46 -2.45 -28.04
C THR A 418 5.42 -2.37 -26.86
N ALA A 419 5.93 -3.51 -26.39
CA ALA A 419 6.96 -3.53 -25.35
C ALA A 419 8.32 -3.15 -25.96
N MET A 420 8.96 -2.13 -25.40
CA MET A 420 10.20 -1.55 -25.90
C MET A 420 11.42 -1.96 -25.07
N GLU A 421 11.21 -2.22 -23.77
CA GLU A 421 12.25 -2.67 -22.84
C GLU A 421 11.63 -3.54 -21.75
N SER A 422 12.42 -4.44 -21.16
CA SER A 422 11.98 -5.31 -20.07
C SER A 422 13.06 -5.48 -19.01
N GLY A 423 12.70 -6.07 -17.87
CA GLY A 423 13.65 -6.23 -16.76
C GLY A 423 13.93 -4.89 -16.08
N LEU A 424 12.91 -4.04 -15.95
CA LEU A 424 12.99 -2.80 -15.20
C LEU A 424 12.60 -3.05 -13.74
N HIS A 425 13.23 -2.35 -12.80
CA HIS A 425 12.92 -2.47 -11.39
C HIS A 425 11.78 -1.52 -11.00
N VAL A 426 12.00 -0.21 -11.14
CA VAL A 426 10.97 0.82 -10.96
C VAL A 426 11.10 1.81 -12.09
N ALA A 427 10.20 1.69 -13.08
CA ALA A 427 10.23 2.52 -14.27
C ALA A 427 9.71 3.92 -13.97
N ASN A 428 10.59 4.91 -14.11
CA ASN A 428 10.34 6.31 -13.78
C ASN A 428 10.80 7.22 -14.92
N GLY A 429 11.16 8.46 -14.58
CA GLY A 429 11.43 9.61 -15.43
C GLY A 429 11.72 9.31 -16.90
N LEU A 430 10.95 9.99 -17.76
CA LEU A 430 11.05 9.92 -19.23
C LEU A 430 11.37 11.31 -19.81
N GLY A 431 12.20 11.35 -20.86
CA GLY A 431 12.50 12.61 -21.55
C GLY A 431 13.21 12.42 -22.89
N TRP A 432 13.12 13.42 -23.75
CA TRP A 432 13.76 13.42 -25.08
C TRP A 432 14.67 14.63 -25.22
N SER A 433 15.80 14.44 -25.90
CA SER A 433 16.64 15.57 -26.31
C SER A 433 15.88 16.51 -27.24
N PRO A 434 16.22 17.82 -27.29
CA PRO A 434 15.54 18.79 -28.16
C PRO A 434 15.53 18.44 -29.64
N ASP A 435 16.49 17.63 -30.10
CA ASP A 435 16.61 17.16 -31.48
C ASP A 435 15.95 15.80 -31.75
N ASP A 436 15.24 15.25 -30.74
CA ASP A 436 14.52 13.98 -30.79
C ASP A 436 15.39 12.76 -31.13
N LYS A 437 16.71 12.83 -30.90
CA LYS A 437 17.64 11.71 -31.18
C LYS A 437 18.01 10.89 -29.96
N THR A 438 17.80 11.42 -28.77
CA THR A 438 18.13 10.73 -27.52
C THR A 438 16.90 10.63 -26.64
N PHE A 439 16.61 9.42 -26.18
CA PHE A 439 15.60 9.15 -25.15
C PHE A 439 16.30 8.84 -23.83
N TYR A 440 15.86 9.50 -22.76
CA TYR A 440 16.35 9.31 -21.40
C TYR A 440 15.31 8.59 -20.55
N PHE A 441 15.78 7.68 -19.70
CA PHE A 441 14.92 6.84 -18.88
C PHE A 441 15.55 6.56 -17.52
N ALA A 442 14.83 6.86 -16.43
CA ALA A 442 15.26 6.55 -15.07
C ALA A 442 14.69 5.22 -14.57
N ASP A 443 15.56 4.36 -14.03
CA ASP A 443 15.19 3.20 -13.22
C ASP A 443 15.61 3.45 -11.76
N THR A 444 14.64 3.89 -10.96
CA THR A 444 14.84 4.26 -9.55
C THR A 444 15.35 3.10 -8.71
N GLY A 445 14.83 1.90 -8.96
CA GLY A 445 15.21 0.71 -8.22
C GLY A 445 16.64 0.25 -8.51
N LYS A 446 17.21 0.65 -9.66
CA LYS A 446 18.61 0.39 -10.03
C LYS A 446 19.54 1.56 -9.71
N HIS A 447 19.02 2.73 -9.37
CA HIS A 447 19.77 3.98 -9.23
C HIS A 447 20.47 4.43 -10.52
N LEU A 448 19.89 4.09 -11.68
CA LEU A 448 20.49 4.36 -12.98
C LEU A 448 19.56 5.19 -13.85
N ILE A 449 20.15 6.07 -14.64
CA ILE A 449 19.51 6.76 -15.75
C ILE A 449 20.19 6.27 -17.02
N TYR A 450 19.39 5.80 -17.96
CA TYR A 450 19.84 5.32 -19.26
C TYR A 450 19.57 6.36 -20.34
N ALA A 451 20.40 6.32 -21.39
CA ALA A 451 20.14 6.99 -22.64
C ALA A 451 20.04 5.94 -23.76
N TYR A 452 19.21 6.23 -24.75
CA TYR A 452 18.99 5.42 -25.95
C TYR A 452 19.06 6.33 -27.17
N ASP A 453 19.49 5.76 -28.30
CA ASP A 453 19.25 6.39 -29.59
C ASP A 453 17.76 6.23 -29.91
N PHE A 454 17.11 7.33 -30.28
CA PHE A 454 15.69 7.39 -30.56
C PHE A 454 15.42 7.72 -32.02
N ASP A 455 14.60 6.90 -32.68
CA ASP A 455 14.05 7.20 -33.99
C ASP A 455 12.63 7.75 -33.83
N LEU A 456 12.46 9.07 -33.98
CA LEU A 456 11.16 9.71 -33.87
C LEU A 456 10.16 9.20 -34.92
N GLU A 457 10.61 8.88 -36.12
CA GLU A 457 9.72 8.46 -37.20
C GLU A 457 9.10 7.10 -36.90
N ARG A 458 9.93 6.14 -36.47
CA ARG A 458 9.51 4.75 -36.18
C ARG A 458 9.05 4.52 -34.75
N GLY A 459 9.51 5.34 -33.81
CA GLY A 459 9.28 5.14 -32.38
C GLY A 459 10.05 3.94 -31.85
N GLU A 460 11.30 3.81 -32.27
CA GLU A 460 12.20 2.71 -31.92
C GLU A 460 13.33 3.20 -31.02
N LEU A 461 13.80 2.31 -30.14
CA LEU A 461 14.95 2.54 -29.26
C LEU A 461 16.10 1.63 -29.68
N ALA A 462 17.32 2.17 -29.67
CA ALA A 462 18.54 1.42 -29.91
C ALA A 462 19.67 1.87 -28.98
N ASN A 463 20.75 1.08 -28.93
CA ASN A 463 22.03 1.45 -28.30
C ASN A 463 21.90 1.98 -26.85
N ARG A 464 21.21 1.22 -25.99
CA ARG A 464 21.11 1.52 -24.57
C ARG A 464 22.49 1.72 -23.96
N ARG A 465 22.68 2.85 -23.28
CA ARG A 465 23.90 3.21 -22.56
C ARG A 465 23.58 3.80 -21.20
N LEU A 466 24.48 3.62 -20.25
CA LEU A 466 24.41 4.33 -18.98
C LEU A 466 24.63 5.83 -19.24
N PHE A 467 23.72 6.66 -18.77
CA PHE A 467 23.87 8.12 -18.77
C PHE A 467 24.40 8.59 -17.41
N VAL A 468 23.71 8.25 -16.32
CA VAL A 468 24.11 8.60 -14.95
C VAL A 468 23.85 7.42 -14.01
N ALA A 469 24.80 7.14 -13.12
CA ALA A 469 24.56 6.32 -11.93
C ALA A 469 24.49 7.26 -10.72
N VAL A 470 23.31 7.37 -10.11
CA VAL A 470 23.10 8.28 -8.97
C VAL A 470 23.65 7.60 -7.71
N PRO A 471 24.61 8.23 -7.00
CA PRO A 471 25.11 7.70 -5.74
C PRO A 471 23.98 7.53 -4.73
N GLU A 472 23.98 6.43 -3.98
CA GLU A 472 22.95 6.17 -2.96
C GLU A 472 22.85 7.30 -1.92
N ALA A 473 23.96 8.00 -1.66
CA ALA A 473 24.03 9.13 -0.74
C ALA A 473 23.21 10.35 -1.21
N GLU A 474 22.94 10.45 -2.50
CA GLU A 474 22.22 11.56 -3.15
C GLU A 474 20.73 11.23 -3.38
N GLY A 475 20.25 10.10 -2.86
CA GLY A 475 18.88 9.62 -3.07
C GLY A 475 18.76 8.68 -4.27
N LYS A 476 17.58 8.67 -4.90
CA LYS A 476 17.29 7.82 -6.07
C LYS A 476 16.74 8.67 -7.22
N PRO A 477 17.15 8.43 -8.48
CA PRO A 477 16.61 9.16 -9.61
C PRO A 477 15.14 8.77 -9.78
N ASP A 478 14.28 9.76 -9.91
CA ASP A 478 12.84 9.55 -10.03
C ASP A 478 12.34 10.16 -11.36
N GLY A 479 11.29 10.97 -11.35
CA GLY A 479 10.83 11.70 -12.53
C GLY A 479 11.84 12.73 -13.03
N LEU A 480 11.92 12.87 -14.36
CA LEU A 480 12.86 13.77 -15.04
C LEU A 480 12.21 14.59 -16.15
N THR A 481 12.85 15.66 -16.60
CA THR A 481 12.52 16.41 -17.81
C THR A 481 13.77 16.93 -18.52
N VAL A 482 13.66 17.38 -19.76
CA VAL A 482 14.78 17.89 -20.56
C VAL A 482 14.48 19.33 -20.97
N ASP A 483 15.46 20.22 -20.77
CA ASP A 483 15.32 21.63 -21.16
C ASP A 483 15.70 21.89 -22.62
N ALA A 484 15.44 23.11 -23.11
CA ALA A 484 15.72 23.49 -24.48
C ALA A 484 17.23 23.52 -24.83
N GLU A 485 18.11 23.54 -23.82
CA GLU A 485 19.57 23.45 -24.00
C GLU A 485 20.07 21.99 -24.06
N GLY A 486 19.19 21.02 -23.83
CA GLY A 486 19.49 19.59 -23.87
C GLY A 486 19.97 19.00 -22.55
N PHE A 487 19.84 19.74 -21.44
CA PHE A 487 20.20 19.26 -20.11
C PHE A 487 19.04 18.51 -19.46
N VAL A 488 19.37 17.49 -18.66
CA VAL A 488 18.40 16.59 -18.03
C VAL A 488 18.22 16.97 -16.57
N TRP A 489 16.99 17.33 -16.18
CA TRP A 489 16.59 17.65 -14.82
C TRP A 489 15.94 16.43 -14.17
N VAL A 490 16.39 16.03 -12.99
CA VAL A 490 15.96 14.79 -12.34
C VAL A 490 15.60 15.07 -10.89
N ALA A 491 14.42 14.67 -10.44
CA ALA A 491 14.04 14.67 -9.04
C ALA A 491 14.73 13.52 -8.30
N HIS A 492 15.19 13.78 -7.07
CA HIS A 492 15.87 12.78 -6.25
C HIS A 492 15.00 12.36 -5.05
N TRP A 493 14.40 11.18 -5.14
CA TRP A 493 13.67 10.57 -4.03
C TRP A 493 14.58 10.36 -2.82
N ASP A 494 14.14 10.80 -1.64
CA ASP A 494 14.91 10.88 -0.38
C ASP A 494 16.19 11.76 -0.45
N GLY A 495 16.39 12.50 -1.55
CA GLY A 495 17.59 13.30 -1.81
C GLY A 495 17.44 14.80 -1.57
N TRP A 496 16.22 15.29 -1.26
CA TRP A 496 15.94 16.71 -1.01
C TRP A 496 16.27 17.66 -2.17
N CYS A 497 16.36 17.19 -3.40
CA CYS A 497 16.78 18.04 -4.51
C CYS A 497 16.24 17.62 -5.89
N VAL A 498 16.43 18.54 -6.84
CA VAL A 498 16.45 18.26 -8.27
C VAL A 498 17.87 18.54 -8.78
N THR A 499 18.43 17.62 -9.57
CA THR A 499 19.74 17.77 -10.19
C THR A 499 19.59 17.99 -11.69
N ARG A 500 20.35 18.94 -12.24
CA ARG A 500 20.48 19.17 -13.68
C ARG A 500 21.82 18.61 -14.15
N TYR A 501 21.77 17.68 -15.10
CA TYR A 501 22.92 17.06 -15.74
C TYR A 501 23.11 17.64 -17.15
N ASP A 502 24.37 17.84 -17.53
CA ASP A 502 24.72 18.15 -18.92
C ASP A 502 24.51 16.93 -19.85
N PRO A 503 24.55 17.10 -21.18
CA PRO A 503 24.38 15.99 -22.12
C PRO A 503 25.43 14.87 -22.00
N ALA A 504 26.51 15.07 -21.23
CA ALA A 504 27.53 14.06 -20.92
C ALA A 504 27.28 13.36 -19.57
N GLY A 505 26.20 13.70 -18.85
CA GLY A 505 25.84 13.12 -17.56
C GLY A 505 26.54 13.75 -16.36
N LYS A 506 27.23 14.90 -16.54
CA LYS A 506 27.89 15.60 -15.44
C LYS A 506 26.92 16.57 -14.77
N VAL A 507 26.95 16.63 -13.45
CA VAL A 507 26.18 17.61 -12.67
C VAL A 507 26.58 19.03 -13.06
N GLU A 508 25.63 19.82 -13.54
CA GLU A 508 25.77 21.27 -13.75
C GLU A 508 25.21 22.05 -12.56
N ARG A 509 24.06 21.62 -12.02
CA ARG A 509 23.35 22.34 -10.98
C ARG A 509 22.55 21.40 -10.08
N VAL A 510 22.43 21.78 -8.81
CA VAL A 510 21.56 21.14 -7.84
C VAL A 510 20.65 22.21 -7.23
N ILE A 511 19.33 21.95 -7.24
CA ILE A 511 18.33 22.77 -6.58
C ILE A 511 17.84 22.01 -5.36
N ASN A 512 18.23 22.46 -4.18
CA ASN A 512 17.72 21.91 -2.92
C ASN A 512 16.26 22.34 -2.71
N LEU A 513 15.45 21.43 -2.20
CA LEU A 513 14.03 21.58 -1.94
C LEU A 513 13.75 21.40 -0.44
N PRO A 514 12.70 22.04 0.10
CA PRO A 514 12.33 21.94 1.51
C PRO A 514 11.55 20.64 1.83
N VAL A 515 11.65 19.63 0.97
CA VAL A 515 10.97 18.34 1.10
C VAL A 515 11.92 17.19 0.79
N PRO A 516 11.83 16.07 1.53
CA PRO A 516 12.73 14.94 1.36
C PRO A 516 12.48 14.13 0.08
N ARG A 517 11.24 14.12 -0.40
CA ARG A 517 10.80 13.27 -1.52
C ARG A 517 10.22 14.09 -2.67
N PRO A 518 11.04 14.89 -3.38
CA PRO A 518 10.72 15.29 -4.74
C PRO A 518 10.56 14.03 -5.59
N THR A 519 9.50 13.98 -6.40
CA THR A 519 9.10 12.78 -7.15
C THR A 519 9.27 12.96 -8.65
N SER A 520 8.83 14.08 -9.19
CA SER A 520 8.97 14.36 -10.63
C SER A 520 8.93 15.86 -10.92
N CYS A 521 9.36 16.27 -12.12
CA CYS A 521 9.42 17.67 -12.51
C CYS A 521 9.07 17.91 -13.99
N VAL A 522 8.53 19.10 -14.27
CA VAL A 522 8.13 19.56 -15.62
C VAL A 522 8.33 21.07 -15.75
N PHE A 523 8.64 21.55 -16.94
CA PHE A 523 8.68 22.98 -17.23
C PHE A 523 7.29 23.51 -17.60
N GLY A 524 6.99 24.72 -17.16
CA GLY A 524 5.75 25.42 -17.47
C GLY A 524 5.84 26.92 -17.22
N GLY A 525 4.66 27.55 -17.09
CA GLY A 525 4.54 29.01 -17.12
C GLY A 525 4.41 29.54 -18.55
N GLU A 526 4.16 30.84 -18.69
CA GLU A 526 3.97 31.48 -20.00
C GLU A 526 5.27 31.52 -20.83
N ASP A 527 6.41 31.59 -20.16
CA ASP A 527 7.75 31.63 -20.75
C ASP A 527 8.47 30.27 -20.75
N MET A 528 7.81 29.22 -20.23
CA MET A 528 8.38 27.88 -20.02
C MET A 528 9.64 27.85 -19.13
N GLN A 529 9.91 28.88 -18.32
CA GLN A 529 11.11 28.95 -17.47
C GLN A 529 10.88 28.47 -16.03
N THR A 530 9.63 28.19 -15.67
CA THR A 530 9.28 27.71 -14.33
C THR A 530 9.34 26.19 -14.31
N LEU A 531 10.21 25.65 -13.45
CA LEU A 531 10.24 24.22 -13.16
C LEU A 531 9.25 23.93 -12.02
N PHE A 532 8.21 23.18 -12.32
CA PHE A 532 7.30 22.62 -11.32
C PHE A 532 7.81 21.27 -10.84
N VAL A 533 7.81 21.05 -9.53
CA VAL A 533 8.31 19.83 -8.90
C VAL A 533 7.24 19.26 -7.97
N THR A 534 6.76 18.06 -8.30
CA THR A 534 5.86 17.27 -7.45
C THR A 534 6.64 16.63 -6.28
N SER A 535 5.94 16.31 -5.19
CA SER A 535 6.55 15.65 -4.04
C SER A 535 5.60 14.67 -3.37
N ALA A 536 6.15 13.81 -2.50
CA ALA A 536 5.41 12.81 -1.74
C ALA A 536 5.57 12.99 -0.24
N ARG A 537 4.53 12.58 0.51
CA ARG A 537 4.56 12.49 1.98
C ARG A 537 4.42 11.07 2.52
N ILE A 538 4.22 10.09 1.64
CA ILE A 538 4.08 8.69 2.01
C ILE A 538 5.27 8.26 2.87
N ARG A 539 5.03 7.46 3.93
CA ARG A 539 6.04 6.88 4.81
C ARG A 539 7.01 7.88 5.48
N LEU A 540 6.64 9.17 5.55
CA LEU A 540 7.31 10.13 6.43
C LEU A 540 6.80 9.95 7.86
N SER A 541 7.70 10.03 8.84
CA SER A 541 7.30 10.03 10.25
C SER A 541 6.69 11.38 10.65
N ALA A 542 5.97 11.43 11.77
CA ALA A 542 5.46 12.70 12.30
C ALA A 542 6.56 13.75 12.52
N ALA A 543 7.74 13.34 13.01
CA ALA A 543 8.87 14.23 13.21
C ALA A 543 9.43 14.79 11.89
N GLN A 544 9.48 13.97 10.83
CA GLN A 544 9.92 14.45 9.51
C GLN A 544 8.87 15.31 8.82
N LEU A 545 7.58 15.01 9.00
CA LEU A 545 6.51 15.88 8.52
C LEU A 545 6.53 17.23 9.26
N ALA A 546 6.97 17.28 10.51
CA ALA A 546 7.18 18.53 11.22
C ALA A 546 8.38 19.34 10.66
N ASP A 547 9.46 18.66 10.24
CA ASP A 547 10.63 19.29 9.60
C ASP A 547 10.37 19.70 8.14
N ALA A 548 9.54 18.95 7.42
CA ALA A 548 9.16 19.17 6.02
C ALA A 548 7.62 19.21 5.86
N PRO A 549 6.94 20.23 6.41
CA PRO A 549 5.48 20.29 6.48
C PRO A 549 4.78 20.42 5.12
N LEU A 550 5.52 20.82 4.07
CA LEU A 550 5.01 20.94 2.71
C LEU A 550 5.20 19.67 1.87
N SER A 551 5.60 18.54 2.49
CA SER A 551 5.70 17.26 1.78
C SER A 551 4.33 16.87 1.19
N GLY A 552 4.31 16.49 -0.09
CA GLY A 552 3.07 16.22 -0.82
C GLY A 552 2.48 17.43 -1.58
N SER A 553 3.14 18.59 -1.53
CA SER A 553 2.83 19.78 -2.33
C SER A 553 3.60 19.82 -3.65
N VAL A 554 3.25 20.78 -4.51
CA VAL A 554 4.01 21.12 -5.73
C VAL A 554 4.81 22.40 -5.50
N PHE A 555 6.08 22.37 -5.86
CA PHE A 555 6.99 23.52 -5.80
C PHE A 555 7.20 24.12 -7.18
N ALA A 556 7.43 25.43 -7.26
CA ALA A 556 7.82 26.13 -8.46
C ALA A 556 9.16 26.84 -8.24
N VAL A 557 10.04 26.74 -9.23
CA VAL A 557 11.34 27.42 -9.24
C VAL A 557 11.51 28.09 -10.60
N ASN A 558 11.71 29.40 -10.64
CA ASN A 558 12.12 30.06 -11.88
C ASN A 558 13.60 29.76 -12.12
N THR A 559 13.89 29.02 -13.18
CA THR A 559 15.25 28.56 -13.48
C THR A 559 16.03 29.52 -14.38
N GLY A 560 15.34 30.48 -15.01
CA GLY A 560 15.87 31.32 -16.09
C GLY A 560 16.14 30.56 -17.40
N ILE A 561 15.80 29.27 -17.47
CA ILE A 561 16.07 28.37 -18.61
C ILE A 561 14.74 27.85 -19.11
N ALA A 562 14.49 28.00 -20.41
CA ALA A 562 13.26 27.51 -21.01
C ALA A 562 13.28 25.98 -21.14
N GLY A 563 12.18 25.35 -20.75
CA GLY A 563 11.89 23.97 -21.11
C GLY A 563 11.30 23.82 -22.51
N LEU A 564 10.94 22.60 -22.85
CA LEU A 564 10.22 22.27 -24.08
C LEU A 564 8.72 22.11 -23.78
N PRO A 565 7.82 22.45 -24.71
CA PRO A 565 6.40 22.12 -24.57
C PRO A 565 6.20 20.61 -24.48
N ASP A 566 5.42 20.17 -23.49
CA ASP A 566 5.07 18.77 -23.34
C ASP A 566 4.04 18.36 -24.42
N PRO A 567 4.31 17.28 -25.18
CA PRO A 567 3.34 16.76 -26.13
C PRO A 567 2.12 16.15 -25.45
N VAL A 568 0.97 16.27 -26.11
CA VAL A 568 -0.27 15.57 -25.74
C VAL A 568 -0.35 14.22 -26.44
N PHE A 569 -1.15 13.30 -25.90
CA PHE A 569 -1.39 12.02 -26.55
C PHE A 569 -2.22 12.21 -27.83
N ALA A 570 -1.78 11.59 -28.93
CA ALA A 570 -2.40 11.75 -30.24
C ALA A 570 -3.70 10.97 -30.42
N GLY A 571 -3.93 9.94 -29.59
CA GLY A 571 -5.11 9.07 -29.62
C GLY A 571 -6.16 9.46 -28.61
#